data_AF-A0A3D3RHG5-F1
#
_entry.id   AF-A0A3D3RHG5-F1
#
_cell.length_a   1.000
_cell.length_b   1.000
_cell.length_c   1.000
_cell.angle_alpha   90.00
_cell.angle_beta   90.00
_cell.angle_gamma   90.00
#
_symmetry.space_group_name_H-M   'P 1'
#
loop_
_entity.id
_entity.type
_entity.pdbx_description
1 polymer ?
#
loop_
_entity_poly.entity_id
_entity_poly.type
_entity_poly.pdbx_seq_one_letter_code
_entity_poly.pdbx_strand_id
1 'polypeptide(L)'
;MYSEKVMDHFQNPRNVGEIENASGVGTVGNAKCGDIMRVYFDIDENQVIRDVKFKTFGCGAAVATSSMATELVKGKTIEEAMKVTNKAVMEALDGLPPV
;
A
#
# COMPACT_ATOMS: atom_id res chain seq x y z
N MET A 1 -12.77 16.75 3.99
CA MET A 1 -12.14 16.40 5.28
C MET A 1 -11.76 14.93 5.20
N TYR A 2 -10.60 14.53 5.74
CA TYR A 2 -10.18 13.13 5.72
C TYR A 2 -11.06 12.28 6.66
N SER A 3 -11.32 11.03 6.28
CA SER A 3 -12.04 10.08 7.14
C SER A 3 -11.18 9.68 8.34
N GLU A 4 -11.82 9.13 9.37
CA GLU A 4 -11.11 8.58 10.53
C GLU A 4 -10.13 7.48 10.12
N LYS A 5 -10.50 6.62 9.16
CA LYS A 5 -9.62 5.58 8.62
C LYS A 5 -8.38 6.15 7.95
N VAL A 6 -8.54 7.22 7.15
CA VAL A 6 -7.38 7.87 6.53
C VAL A 6 -6.45 8.42 7.60
N MET A 7 -7.00 9.06 8.63
CA MET A 7 -6.20 9.60 9.73
C MET A 7 -5.50 8.50 10.52
N ASP A 8 -6.15 7.37 10.77
CA ASP A 8 -5.56 6.25 11.48
C ASP A 8 -4.43 5.57 10.67
N HIS A 9 -4.63 5.33 9.37
CA HIS A 9 -3.56 4.80 8.53
C HIS A 9 -2.41 5.80 8.29
N PHE A 10 -2.68 7.10 8.42
CA PHE A 10 -1.63 8.12 8.38
C PHE A 10 -0.83 8.16 9.68
N GLN A 11 -1.49 8.13 10.83
CA GLN A 11 -0.83 8.23 12.15
C GLN A 11 -0.20 6.91 12.59
N ASN A 12 -0.86 5.79 12.29
CA ASN A 12 -0.46 4.43 12.64
C ASN A 12 -0.38 3.57 11.37
N PRO A 13 0.50 3.86 10.41
CA PRO A 13 0.58 3.10 9.17
C PRO A 13 0.97 1.64 9.44
N ARG A 14 0.23 0.71 8.85
CA ARG A 14 0.51 -0.72 8.89
C ARG A 14 1.59 -1.07 7.88
N ASN A 15 2.34 -2.13 8.13
CA ASN A 15 3.31 -2.69 7.18
C ASN A 15 4.46 -1.75 6.76
N VAL A 16 4.80 -0.74 7.55
CA VAL A 16 5.97 0.10 7.26
C VAL A 16 7.26 -0.71 7.44
N GLY A 17 8.16 -0.64 6.47
CA GLY A 17 9.50 -1.23 6.55
C GLY A 17 9.97 -1.84 5.24
N GLU A 18 10.96 -2.73 5.36
CA GLU A 18 11.53 -3.48 4.26
C GLU A 18 11.52 -4.97 4.60
N ILE A 19 11.50 -5.82 3.57
CA ILE A 19 11.71 -7.26 3.71
C ILE A 19 13.09 -7.56 3.13
N GLU A 20 13.99 -8.11 3.95
CA GLU A 20 15.27 -8.61 3.48
C GLU A 20 15.05 -9.82 2.57
N ASN A 21 15.76 -9.89 1.44
CA ASN A 21 15.60 -10.95 0.43
C ASN A 21 14.15 -11.12 -0.08
N ALA A 22 13.42 -10.00 -0.23
CA ALA A 22 12.07 -10.01 -0.77
C ALA A 22 11.97 -10.76 -2.10
N SER A 23 10.92 -11.57 -2.27
CA SER A 23 10.59 -12.26 -3.53
C SER A 23 10.34 -11.28 -4.67
N GLY A 24 9.86 -10.07 -4.36
CA GLY A 24 9.64 -9.01 -5.34
C GLY A 24 9.69 -7.62 -4.72
N VAL A 25 10.21 -6.66 -5.49
CA VAL A 25 10.28 -5.24 -5.10
C VAL A 25 9.78 -4.37 -6.24
N GLY A 26 8.85 -3.47 -5.95
CA GLY A 26 8.34 -2.47 -6.89
C GLY A 26 8.65 -1.06 -6.39
N THR A 27 9.05 -0.14 -7.28
CA THR A 27 9.22 1.28 -6.95
C THR A 27 8.55 2.13 -8.00
N VAL A 28 7.71 3.06 -7.57
CA VAL A 28 7.00 4.01 -8.44
C VAL A 28 7.08 5.40 -7.82
N GLY A 29 7.23 6.42 -8.65
CA GLY A 29 7.18 7.81 -8.22
C GLY A 29 6.34 8.67 -9.14
N ASN A 30 5.83 9.78 -8.60
CA ASN A 30 5.06 10.77 -9.34
C ASN A 30 5.81 12.11 -9.37
N ALA A 31 6.36 12.47 -10.54
CA ALA A 31 7.14 13.68 -10.71
C ALA A 31 6.38 14.99 -10.44
N LYS A 32 5.04 14.98 -10.46
CA LYS A 32 4.23 16.18 -10.22
C LYS A 32 4.20 16.61 -8.75
N CYS A 33 4.14 15.65 -7.83
CA CYS A 33 4.08 15.89 -6.39
C CYS A 33 5.36 15.47 -5.65
N GLY A 34 6.26 14.74 -6.32
CA GLY A 34 7.49 14.23 -5.72
C GLY A 34 7.29 12.97 -4.87
N ASP A 35 6.07 12.40 -4.84
CA ASP A 35 5.79 11.18 -4.08
C ASP A 35 6.56 9.99 -4.67
N ILE A 36 7.19 9.18 -3.82
CA ILE A 36 7.89 7.95 -4.18
C ILE A 36 7.47 6.85 -3.23
N MET A 37 6.99 5.73 -3.77
CA MET A 37 6.64 4.53 -3.01
C MET A 37 7.50 3.36 -3.46
N ARG A 38 8.03 2.62 -2.51
CA ARG A 38 8.64 1.30 -2.69
C ARG A 38 7.87 0.27 -1.88
N VAL A 39 7.54 -0.86 -2.50
CA VAL A 39 6.85 -1.99 -1.88
C VAL A 39 7.70 -3.26 -2.01
N TYR A 40 7.68 -4.08 -0.98
CA TYR A 40 8.42 -5.33 -0.85
C TYR A 40 7.42 -6.46 -0.60
N PHE A 41 7.60 -7.59 -1.26
CA PHE A 41 6.72 -8.76 -1.11
C PHE A 41 7.53 -10.01 -0.72
N ASP A 42 7.03 -10.76 0.25
CA ASP A 42 7.39 -12.16 0.51
C ASP A 42 6.27 -13.05 -0.04
N ILE A 43 6.59 -13.81 -1.08
CA ILE A 43 5.64 -14.64 -1.83
C ILE A 43 6.08 -16.09 -1.72
N ASP A 44 5.16 -16.97 -1.33
CA ASP A 44 5.44 -18.40 -1.21
C ASP A 44 5.30 -19.17 -2.54
N GLU A 45 5.60 -20.47 -2.48
CA GLU A 45 5.50 -21.40 -3.62
C GLU A 45 4.08 -21.54 -4.21
N ASN A 46 3.04 -21.21 -3.44
CA ASN A 46 1.65 -21.21 -3.89
C ASN A 46 1.21 -19.84 -4.44
N GLN A 47 2.16 -18.92 -4.65
CA GLN A 47 1.92 -17.55 -5.10
C GLN A 47 1.08 -16.72 -4.14
N VAL A 48 1.10 -17.03 -2.85
CA VAL A 48 0.43 -16.25 -1.79
C VAL A 48 1.38 -15.23 -1.19
N ILE A 49 0.91 -14.00 -1.03
CA ILE A 49 1.65 -12.89 -0.40
C ILE A 49 1.62 -13.09 1.12
N ARG A 50 2.66 -13.70 1.69
CA ARG A 50 2.75 -13.96 3.14
C ARG A 50 3.02 -12.69 3.93
N ASP A 51 3.92 -11.85 3.43
CA ASP A 51 4.17 -10.53 3.98
C ASP A 51 4.35 -9.50 2.86
N VAL A 52 3.99 -8.27 3.19
CA VAL A 52 4.17 -7.12 2.33
C VAL A 52 4.53 -5.95 3.21
N LYS A 53 5.55 -5.19 2.80
CA LYS A 53 5.98 -3.97 3.48
C LYS A 53 6.19 -2.84 2.50
N PHE A 54 6.11 -1.61 2.97
CA PHE A 54 6.36 -0.44 2.14
C PHE A 54 7.22 0.60 2.84
N LYS A 55 7.88 1.40 2.00
CA LYS A 55 8.43 2.71 2.34
C LYS A 55 7.87 3.72 1.36
N THR A 56 7.39 4.85 1.87
CA THR A 56 6.92 5.93 1.03
C THR A 56 7.46 7.25 1.52
N PHE A 57 7.78 8.12 0.57
CA PHE A 57 8.02 9.52 0.80
C PHE A 57 6.92 10.26 0.04
N GLY A 58 6.05 10.95 0.75
CA GLY A 58 4.96 11.67 0.13
C GLY A 58 3.99 12.29 1.13
N CYS A 59 2.90 12.84 0.62
CA CYS A 59 1.87 13.44 1.46
C CYS A 59 1.18 12.42 2.39
N GLY A 60 0.44 12.90 3.40
CA GLY A 60 -0.28 12.02 4.33
C GLY A 60 -1.27 11.06 3.64
N ALA A 61 -1.87 11.48 2.52
CA ALA A 61 -2.71 10.60 1.71
C ALA A 61 -1.90 9.48 1.02
N ALA A 62 -0.67 9.75 0.60
CA ALA A 62 0.22 8.72 0.05
C ALA A 62 0.59 7.69 1.12
N VAL A 63 0.86 8.11 2.36
CA VAL A 63 1.11 7.21 3.49
C VAL A 63 -0.11 6.34 3.79
N ALA A 64 -1.29 6.95 3.93
CA ALA A 64 -2.51 6.23 4.26
C ALA A 64 -2.92 5.22 3.17
N THR A 65 -2.85 5.62 1.90
CA THR A 65 -3.18 4.73 0.77
C THR A 65 -2.17 3.59 0.61
N SER A 66 -0.87 3.86 0.80
CA SER A 66 0.16 2.80 0.79
C SER A 66 -0.12 1.78 1.90
N SER A 67 -0.42 2.24 3.12
CA SER A 67 -0.75 1.38 4.24
C SER A 67 -2.00 0.53 3.99
N MET A 68 -3.08 1.13 3.50
CA MET A 68 -4.31 0.39 3.20
C MET A 68 -4.08 -0.62 2.06
N ALA A 69 -3.37 -0.23 1.01
CA ALA A 69 -3.09 -1.12 -0.12
C ALA A 69 -2.33 -2.38 0.33
N THR A 70 -1.35 -2.24 1.23
CA THR A 70 -0.62 -3.39 1.77
C THR A 70 -1.51 -4.32 2.61
N GLU A 71 -2.45 -3.78 3.40
CA GLU A 71 -3.40 -4.62 4.14
C GLU A 71 -4.36 -5.35 3.21
N LEU A 72 -4.82 -4.70 2.13
CA LEU A 72 -5.75 -5.30 1.17
C LEU A 72 -5.17 -6.45 0.35
N VAL A 73 -3.84 -6.53 0.19
CA VAL A 73 -3.16 -7.57 -0.61
C VAL A 73 -2.49 -8.64 0.23
N LYS A 74 -2.20 -8.39 1.51
CA LYS A 74 -1.57 -9.39 2.38
C LYS A 74 -2.49 -10.61 2.54
N GLY A 75 -1.92 -11.80 2.40
CA GLY A 75 -2.63 -13.08 2.48
C GLY A 75 -3.38 -13.48 1.21
N LYS A 76 -3.38 -12.64 0.17
CA LYS A 76 -3.97 -12.96 -1.14
C LYS A 76 -2.96 -13.64 -2.06
N THR A 77 -3.47 -14.34 -3.07
CA THR A 77 -2.65 -14.75 -4.21
C THR A 77 -2.25 -13.54 -5.05
N ILE A 78 -1.18 -13.67 -5.85
CA ILE A 78 -0.77 -12.63 -6.81
C ILE A 78 -1.94 -12.26 -7.74
N GLU A 79 -2.69 -13.24 -8.24
CA GLU A 79 -3.83 -12.99 -9.15
C GLU A 79 -4.96 -12.18 -8.50
N GLU A 80 -5.25 -12.43 -7.23
CA GLU A 80 -6.24 -11.65 -6.47
C GLU A 80 -5.72 -10.25 -6.14
N ALA A 81 -4.43 -10.12 -5.80
CA ALA A 81 -3.79 -8.84 -5.54
C ALA A 81 -3.81 -7.94 -6.79
N MET A 82 -3.60 -8.52 -7.98
CA MET A 82 -3.69 -7.81 -9.26
C MET A 82 -5.08 -7.25 -9.58
N LYS A 83 -6.13 -7.74 -8.91
CA LYS A 83 -7.50 -7.22 -9.05
C LYS A 83 -7.78 -6.04 -8.11
N VAL A 84 -6.87 -5.72 -7.18
CA VAL A 84 -7.01 -4.56 -6.29
C VAL A 84 -6.79 -3.28 -7.11
N THR A 85 -7.79 -2.40 -7.09
CA THR A 85 -7.77 -1.15 -7.85
C THR A 85 -7.66 0.06 -6.92
N ASN A 86 -7.31 1.22 -7.47
CA ASN A 86 -7.32 2.49 -6.74
C ASN A 86 -8.70 2.77 -6.10
N LYS A 87 -9.79 2.39 -6.79
CA LYS A 87 -11.15 2.52 -6.26
C LYS A 87 -11.36 1.68 -5.01
N ALA A 88 -10.90 0.43 -5.01
CA ALA A 88 -11.00 -0.45 -3.84
C ALA A 88 -10.22 0.11 -2.63
N VAL A 89 -9.03 0.67 -2.84
CA VAL A 89 -8.25 1.33 -1.79
C VAL A 89 -8.98 2.56 -1.24
N MET A 90 -9.55 3.38 -2.12
CA MET A 90 -10.35 4.54 -1.71
C MET A 90 -11.59 4.14 -0.91
N GLU A 91 -12.33 3.13 -1.37
CA GLU A 91 -13.52 2.62 -0.66
C GLU A 91 -13.15 2.04 0.71
N ALA A 92 -12.04 1.31 0.82
CA ALA A 92 -11.57 0.78 2.10
C ALA A 92 -11.22 1.88 3.11
N LEU A 93 -10.77 3.05 2.61
CA LEU A 93 -10.48 4.26 3.38
C LEU A 93 -11.71 5.15 3.64
N ASP A 94 -12.92 4.73 3.26
CA ASP A 94 -14.15 5.54 3.32
C ASP A 94 -14.06 6.84 2.49
N GLY A 95 -13.27 6.79 1.42
CA GLY A 95 -13.07 7.89 0.47
C GLY A 95 -11.82 8.73 0.74
N LEU A 96 -11.42 9.46 -0.30
CA LEU A 96 -10.37 10.49 -0.25
C LEU A 96 -10.93 11.79 -0.84
N PRO A 97 -10.46 12.97 -0.39
CA PRO A 97 -10.77 14.22 -1.06
C PRO A 97 -10.38 14.16 -2.54
N PRO A 98 -11.16 14.77 -3.45
CA PRO A 98 -10.74 14.91 -4.84
C PRO A 98 -9.45 15.73 -4.91
N VAL A 99 -8.59 15.37 -5.88
CA VAL A 99 -7.30 16.01 -6.16
C VAL A 99 -7.50 17.29 -6.96
#